data_AF-A0A4U3LW48-F1
#
_entry.id   AF-A0A4U3LW48-F1
#
_cell.length_a   1.000
_cell.length_b   1.000
_cell.length_c   1.000
_cell.angle_alpha   90.00
_cell.angle_beta   90.00
_cell.angle_gamma   90.00
#
_symmetry.space_group_name_H-M   'P 1'
#
loop_
_entity.id
_entity.type
_entity.pdbx_description
1 polymer ?
#
loop_
_entity_poly.entity_id
_entity_poly.type
_entity_poly.pdbx_seq_one_letter_code
_entity_poly.pdbx_strand_id
1 'polypeptide(L)'
;MALAGAILDDASLLDRPQDLGALVPEAFQVAHGLTGLDVVVEIEPLRAQLSVLAIEHLKGARLPLIQLDQIDTFARVSEVPPSAVMDLCPLDLLEDDVERMIATVIGEPFRQKDWGGELDDLFTQSVQLDGRAVRASFMLKGRGLGSVMKMKDLGANGDQVMRMVRQPAELFVVQHVNRIDASVYSHLEDAIVARRAEGHEVVGSVWDGVAVARLGVAYGLMDPKSGQIRTEALRTK
;
A
#
# COMPACT_ATOMS: atom_id res chain seq x y z
N MET A 1 19.79 1.24 -18.01
CA MET A 1 18.65 1.55 -17.12
C MET A 1 18.92 1.20 -15.66
N ALA A 2 19.56 0.08 -15.32
CA ALA A 2 19.76 -0.34 -13.92
C ALA A 2 20.58 0.64 -13.04
N LEU A 3 21.67 1.22 -13.57
CA LEU A 3 22.56 2.09 -12.78
C LEU A 3 21.92 3.44 -12.43
N ALA A 4 21.27 4.10 -13.38
CA ALA A 4 20.59 5.38 -13.14
C ALA A 4 19.42 5.21 -12.16
N GLY A 5 18.63 4.14 -12.29
CA GLY A 5 17.56 3.82 -11.34
C GLY A 5 18.09 3.62 -9.92
N ALA A 6 19.15 2.81 -9.75
CA ALA A 6 19.77 2.60 -8.46
C ALA A 6 20.28 3.91 -7.81
N ILE A 7 20.89 4.81 -8.59
CA ILE A 7 21.34 6.13 -8.12
C ILE A 7 20.17 7.03 -7.71
N LEU A 8 19.06 6.99 -8.45
CA LEU A 8 17.85 7.76 -8.11
C LEU A 8 17.20 7.25 -6.83
N ASP A 9 17.18 5.93 -6.62
CA ASP A 9 16.58 5.30 -5.44
C ASP A 9 17.47 5.37 -4.19
N ASP A 10 18.80 5.43 -4.37
CA ASP A 10 19.78 5.62 -3.29
C ASP A 10 20.89 6.61 -3.71
N ALA A 11 20.67 7.89 -3.44
CA ALA A 11 21.62 8.96 -3.74
C ALA A 11 22.99 8.77 -3.04
N SER A 12 23.06 8.01 -1.94
CA SER A 12 24.32 7.77 -1.21
C SER A 12 25.30 6.88 -1.99
N LEU A 13 24.84 6.20 -3.04
CA LEU A 13 25.71 5.46 -3.96
C LEU A 13 26.73 6.40 -4.65
N LEU A 14 26.37 7.67 -4.86
CA LEU A 14 27.28 8.68 -5.41
C LEU A 14 28.43 9.05 -4.47
N ASP A 15 28.38 8.64 -3.20
CA ASP A 15 29.45 8.82 -2.21
C ASP A 15 30.23 7.51 -1.95
N ARG A 16 29.82 6.41 -2.59
CA ARG A 16 30.40 5.07 -2.45
C ARG A 16 30.83 4.52 -3.82
N PRO A 17 31.91 5.05 -4.40
CA PRO A 17 32.31 4.73 -5.78
C PRO A 17 32.57 3.23 -6.02
N GLN A 18 33.04 2.50 -5.01
CA GLN A 18 33.20 1.04 -5.07
C GLN A 18 31.88 0.29 -5.28
N ASP A 19 30.76 0.83 -4.79
CA ASP A 19 29.44 0.20 -4.89
C ASP A 19 28.82 0.48 -6.27
N LEU A 20 29.08 1.65 -6.86
CA LEU A 20 28.64 1.99 -8.22
C LEU A 20 29.23 1.06 -9.29
N GLY A 21 30.52 0.78 -9.19
CA GLY A 21 31.19 -0.15 -10.09
C GLY A 21 30.62 -1.57 -10.02
N ALA A 22 30.15 -1.99 -8.84
CA ALA A 22 29.56 -3.31 -8.63
C ALA A 22 28.14 -3.45 -9.22
N LEU A 23 27.45 -2.33 -9.47
CA LEU A 23 26.10 -2.33 -10.06
C LEU A 23 26.10 -2.59 -11.58
N VAL A 24 27.25 -2.46 -12.24
CA VAL A 24 27.39 -2.77 -13.66
C VAL A 24 27.74 -4.26 -13.80
N PRO A 25 26.98 -5.07 -14.55
CA PRO A 25 27.27 -6.50 -14.70
C PRO A 25 28.71 -6.75 -15.19
N GLU A 26 29.43 -7.67 -14.55
CA GLU A 26 30.83 -7.99 -14.87
C GLU A 26 31.02 -8.34 -16.35
N ALA A 27 30.06 -9.06 -16.95
CA ALA A 27 30.09 -9.40 -18.37
C ALA A 27 30.12 -8.17 -19.29
N PHE A 28 29.43 -7.09 -18.91
CA PHE A 28 29.45 -5.81 -19.65
C PHE A 28 30.79 -5.12 -19.46
N GLN A 29 31.32 -5.11 -18.23
CA GLN A 29 32.63 -4.52 -17.93
C GLN A 29 33.74 -5.16 -18.78
N VAL A 30 33.80 -6.51 -18.80
CA VAL A 30 34.77 -7.28 -19.58
C VAL A 30 34.60 -7.05 -21.08
N ALA A 31 33.36 -7.04 -21.60
CA ALA A 31 33.09 -6.86 -23.03
C ALA A 31 33.52 -5.47 -23.56
N HIS A 32 33.53 -4.46 -22.69
CA HIS A 32 33.86 -3.08 -23.04
C HIS A 32 35.24 -2.62 -22.51
N GLY A 33 36.01 -3.52 -21.90
CA GLY A 33 37.32 -3.19 -21.34
C GLY A 33 37.25 -2.16 -20.20
N LEU A 34 36.12 -2.14 -19.49
CA LEU A 34 35.88 -1.25 -18.36
C LEU A 34 36.20 -1.97 -17.05
N THR A 35 36.60 -1.20 -16.06
CA THR A 35 36.67 -1.58 -14.65
C THR A 35 35.54 -0.89 -13.88
N GLY A 36 35.25 -1.37 -12.67
CA GLY A 36 34.37 -0.64 -11.76
C GLY A 36 34.83 0.80 -11.48
N LEU A 37 36.13 1.07 -11.60
CA LEU A 37 36.69 2.42 -11.47
C LEU A 37 36.36 3.31 -12.67
N ASP A 38 36.36 2.76 -13.87
CA ASP A 38 36.03 3.51 -15.09
C ASP A 38 34.56 3.96 -15.07
N VAL A 39 33.66 3.14 -14.51
CA VAL A 39 32.26 3.51 -14.27
C VAL A 39 32.15 4.76 -13.40
N VAL A 40 32.98 4.86 -12.35
CA VAL A 40 33.00 6.03 -11.45
C VAL A 40 33.50 7.26 -12.19
N VAL A 41 34.59 7.13 -12.96
CA VAL A 41 35.17 8.24 -13.75
C VAL A 41 34.15 8.81 -14.74
N GLU A 42 33.36 7.95 -15.38
CA GLU A 42 32.32 8.37 -16.34
C GLU A 42 31.09 9.02 -15.67
N ILE A 43 30.78 8.67 -14.42
CA ILE A 43 29.66 9.25 -13.66
C ILE A 43 30.04 10.58 -13.02
N GLU A 44 31.31 10.79 -12.67
CA GLU A 44 31.77 11.97 -11.93
C GLU A 44 31.32 13.31 -12.56
N PRO A 45 31.38 13.53 -13.89
CA PRO A 45 30.89 14.75 -14.52
C PRO A 45 29.39 14.97 -14.34
N LEU A 46 28.61 13.90 -14.15
CA LEU A 46 27.16 13.90 -13.97
C LEU A 46 26.74 13.90 -12.50
N ARG A 47 27.67 13.73 -11.57
CA ARG A 47 27.39 13.50 -10.13
C ARG A 47 26.45 14.55 -9.55
N ALA A 48 26.73 15.84 -9.77
CA ALA A 48 25.89 16.92 -9.26
C ALA A 48 24.46 16.91 -9.84
N GLN A 49 24.32 16.59 -11.13
CA GLN A 49 23.01 16.50 -11.79
C GLN A 49 22.23 15.28 -11.30
N LEU A 50 22.90 14.14 -11.16
CA LEU A 50 22.32 12.92 -10.62
C LEU A 50 21.92 13.07 -9.15
N SER A 51 22.70 13.79 -8.34
CA SER A 51 22.31 14.11 -6.95
C SER A 51 21.05 14.97 -6.90
N VAL A 52 20.93 16.00 -7.74
CA VAL A 52 19.72 16.83 -7.80
C VAL A 52 18.53 16.00 -8.26
N LEU A 53 18.69 15.21 -9.33
CA LEU A 53 17.63 14.33 -9.82
C LEU A 53 17.22 13.28 -8.80
N ALA A 54 18.17 12.68 -8.06
CA ALA A 54 17.86 11.72 -7.00
C ALA A 54 17.15 12.39 -5.83
N ILE A 55 17.56 13.61 -5.44
CA ILE A 55 16.87 14.39 -4.40
C ILE A 55 15.45 14.77 -4.85
N GLU A 56 15.27 15.19 -6.10
CA GLU A 56 13.95 15.52 -6.66
C GLU A 56 13.07 14.27 -6.81
N HIS A 57 13.65 13.15 -7.25
CA HIS A 57 13.02 11.83 -7.31
C HIS A 57 12.57 11.38 -5.93
N LEU A 58 13.44 11.46 -4.92
CA LEU A 58 13.12 11.11 -3.52
C LEU A 58 12.12 12.09 -2.88
N LYS A 59 12.14 13.38 -3.25
CA LYS A 59 11.16 14.38 -2.79
C LYS A 59 9.78 14.17 -3.42
N GLY A 60 9.72 13.68 -4.65
CA GLY A 60 8.49 13.32 -5.36
C GLY A 60 8.06 11.87 -5.13
N ALA A 61 8.93 11.03 -4.58
CA ALA A 61 8.66 9.62 -4.37
C ALA A 61 7.57 9.46 -3.33
N ARG A 62 6.39 9.06 -3.79
CA ARG A 62 5.30 8.64 -2.92
C ARG A 62 5.82 7.53 -2.01
N LEU A 63 5.51 7.57 -0.73
CA LEU A 63 5.80 6.45 0.17
C LEU A 63 5.18 5.15 -0.38
N PRO A 64 5.82 3.99 -0.21
CA PRO A 64 5.23 2.70 -0.60
C PRO A 64 3.89 2.45 0.10
N LEU A 65 3.82 2.81 1.38
CA LEU A 65 2.60 2.77 2.16
C LEU A 65 2.12 4.18 2.51
N ILE A 66 0.83 4.42 2.35
CA ILE A 66 0.15 5.65 2.76
C ILE A 66 -0.91 5.37 3.83
N GLN A 67 -1.23 6.40 4.61
CA GLN A 67 -2.31 6.36 5.59
C GLN A 67 -3.68 6.43 4.90
N LEU A 68 -4.69 5.92 5.59
CA LEU A 68 -6.07 5.88 5.09
C LEU A 68 -6.57 7.28 4.69
N ASP A 69 -6.29 8.30 5.51
CA ASP A 69 -6.73 9.69 5.26
C ASP A 69 -5.95 10.41 4.15
N GLN A 70 -4.90 9.78 3.59
CA GLN A 70 -4.21 10.25 2.38
C GLN A 70 -4.85 9.72 1.08
N ILE A 71 -5.91 8.92 1.18
CA ILE A 71 -6.72 8.49 0.05
C ILE A 71 -7.94 9.41 -0.04
N ASP A 72 -8.08 10.16 -1.13
CA ASP A 72 -9.08 11.24 -1.26
C ASP A 72 -10.50 10.76 -0.95
N THR A 73 -10.87 9.57 -1.42
CA THR A 73 -12.19 8.96 -1.13
C THR A 73 -12.47 8.84 0.37
N PHE A 74 -11.43 8.63 1.18
CA PHE A 74 -11.52 8.38 2.62
C PHE A 74 -10.99 9.53 3.48
N ALA A 75 -10.66 10.68 2.89
CA ALA A 75 -9.98 11.80 3.55
C ALA A 75 -10.72 12.34 4.79
N ARG A 76 -12.05 12.18 4.87
CA ARG A 76 -12.87 12.59 6.03
C ARG A 76 -12.50 11.86 7.32
N VAL A 77 -11.78 10.73 7.24
CA VAL A 77 -11.24 10.05 8.43
C VAL A 77 -10.29 10.93 9.24
N SER A 78 -9.64 11.93 8.62
CA SER A 78 -8.84 12.93 9.34
C SER A 78 -9.64 13.74 10.36
N GLU A 79 -10.97 13.83 10.22
CA GLU A 79 -11.87 14.53 11.15
C GLU A 79 -12.07 13.77 12.48
N VAL A 80 -11.78 12.46 12.50
CA VAL A 80 -11.93 11.61 13.69
C VAL A 80 -10.53 11.24 14.20
N PRO A 81 -10.08 11.79 15.34
CA PRO A 81 -8.78 11.43 15.87
C PRO A 81 -8.77 9.97 16.35
N PRO A 82 -7.64 9.26 16.26
CA PRO A 82 -7.54 7.87 16.74
C PRO A 82 -8.03 7.69 18.18
N SER A 83 -7.70 8.63 19.07
CA SER A 83 -8.10 8.60 20.49
C SER A 83 -9.60 8.61 20.71
N ALA A 84 -10.41 9.12 19.77
CA ALA A 84 -11.86 9.13 19.90
C ALA A 84 -12.50 7.75 19.69
N VAL A 85 -11.77 6.80 19.09
CA VAL A 85 -12.30 5.48 18.74
C VAL A 85 -11.48 4.32 19.30
N MET A 86 -10.38 4.57 20.02
CA MET A 86 -9.56 3.50 20.61
C MET A 86 -10.37 2.56 21.52
N ASP A 87 -11.33 3.11 22.26
CA ASP A 87 -12.18 2.33 23.18
C ASP A 87 -13.19 1.43 22.45
N LEU A 88 -13.38 1.63 21.15
CA LEU A 88 -14.19 0.74 20.31
C LEU A 88 -13.43 -0.51 19.86
N CYS A 89 -12.10 -0.50 19.99
CA CYS A 89 -11.25 -1.60 19.55
C CYS A 89 -11.05 -2.64 20.67
N PRO A 90 -11.08 -3.95 20.35
CA PRO A 90 -11.23 -4.51 19.01
C PRO A 90 -12.68 -4.45 18.51
N LEU A 91 -12.85 -4.24 17.19
CA LEU A 91 -14.16 -4.18 16.59
C LEU A 91 -14.73 -5.59 16.39
N ASP A 92 -16.01 -5.76 16.72
CA ASP A 92 -16.75 -7.01 16.55
C ASP A 92 -17.50 -7.05 15.21
N LEU A 93 -16.77 -6.86 14.10
CA LEU A 93 -17.33 -6.77 12.76
C LEU A 93 -16.99 -7.99 11.90
N LEU A 94 -17.94 -8.42 11.06
CA LEU A 94 -17.67 -9.39 10.00
C LEU A 94 -16.89 -8.73 8.85
N GLU A 95 -16.33 -9.56 7.97
CA GLU A 95 -15.65 -9.07 6.76
C GLU A 95 -16.63 -8.31 5.85
N ASP A 96 -17.81 -8.89 5.62
CA ASP A 96 -18.94 -8.32 4.87
C ASP A 96 -19.48 -7.00 5.48
N ASP A 97 -19.33 -6.80 6.79
CA ASP A 97 -19.64 -5.50 7.42
C ASP A 97 -18.68 -4.40 6.95
N VAL A 98 -17.38 -4.69 6.95
CA VAL A 98 -16.34 -3.75 6.50
C VAL A 98 -16.43 -3.52 5.00
N GLU A 99 -16.65 -4.58 4.21
CA GLU A 99 -16.86 -4.49 2.76
C GLU A 99 -18.02 -3.54 2.44
N ARG A 100 -19.16 -3.69 3.11
CA ARG A 100 -20.32 -2.78 2.96
C ARG A 100 -19.99 -1.33 3.31
N MET A 101 -19.22 -1.11 4.38
CA MET A 101 -18.81 0.24 4.76
C MET A 101 -17.97 0.87 3.66
N ILE A 102 -16.95 0.15 3.17
CA ILE A 102 -16.07 0.61 2.11
C ILE A 102 -16.86 0.88 0.82
N ALA A 103 -17.69 -0.07 0.38
CA ALA A 103 -18.54 0.08 -0.80
C ALA A 103 -19.48 1.28 -0.69
N THR A 104 -20.05 1.53 0.50
CA THR A 104 -20.92 2.69 0.75
C THR A 104 -20.16 4.01 0.59
N VAL A 105 -18.93 4.09 1.11
CA VAL A 105 -18.09 5.31 1.02
C VAL A 105 -17.61 5.55 -0.41
N ILE A 106 -17.18 4.50 -1.10
CA ILE A 106 -16.75 4.55 -2.50
C ILE A 106 -17.93 4.88 -3.43
N GLY A 107 -19.16 4.55 -3.02
CA GLY A 107 -20.35 4.63 -3.87
C GLY A 107 -20.43 3.49 -4.88
N GLU A 108 -19.80 2.35 -4.60
CA GLU A 108 -19.76 1.17 -5.47
C GLU A 108 -21.14 0.50 -5.51
N PRO A 109 -21.83 0.46 -6.67
CA PRO A 109 -23.16 -0.13 -6.77
C PRO A 109 -23.14 -1.66 -6.90
N PHE A 110 -22.02 -2.26 -7.30
CA PHE A 110 -21.93 -3.68 -7.57
C PHE A 110 -20.93 -4.35 -6.63
N ARG A 111 -21.45 -5.18 -5.72
CA ARG A 111 -20.63 -6.11 -4.95
C ARG A 111 -20.56 -7.43 -5.71
N GLN A 112 -19.36 -7.83 -6.09
CA GLN A 112 -19.15 -9.16 -6.66
C GLN A 112 -19.33 -10.18 -5.54
N LYS A 113 -20.09 -11.24 -5.79
CA LYS A 113 -20.32 -12.30 -4.81
C LYS A 113 -19.18 -13.30 -4.85
N ASP A 114 -18.70 -13.69 -3.67
CA ASP A 114 -17.58 -14.59 -3.45
C ASP A 114 -17.57 -15.79 -4.41
N TRP A 115 -16.51 -15.93 -5.19
CA TRP A 115 -16.19 -17.18 -5.90
C TRP A 115 -14.79 -17.66 -5.53
N GLY A 116 -14.63 -18.99 -5.40
CA GLY A 116 -13.50 -19.65 -4.73
C GLY A 116 -12.10 -19.49 -5.35
N GLY A 117 -11.90 -18.51 -6.24
CA GLY A 117 -10.60 -18.09 -6.78
C GLY A 117 -10.20 -16.65 -6.45
N GLU A 118 -10.95 -15.96 -5.59
CA GLU A 118 -10.75 -14.53 -5.33
C GLU A 118 -9.34 -14.17 -4.89
N LEU A 119 -8.84 -13.11 -5.54
CA LEU A 119 -7.51 -12.54 -5.36
C LEU A 119 -7.56 -11.35 -4.41
N ASP A 120 -8.75 -10.81 -4.19
CA ASP A 120 -9.15 -9.74 -3.29
C ASP A 120 -10.61 -9.95 -2.87
N ASP A 121 -11.00 -9.29 -1.78
CA ASP A 121 -12.37 -9.30 -1.24
C ASP A 121 -13.20 -8.15 -1.86
N LEU A 122 -12.55 -7.11 -2.39
CA LEU A 122 -13.19 -6.06 -3.20
C LEU A 122 -12.21 -5.51 -4.24
N PHE A 123 -12.66 -5.46 -5.50
CA PHE A 123 -11.98 -4.75 -6.60
C PHE A 123 -12.89 -3.67 -7.18
N THR A 124 -12.37 -2.46 -7.35
CA THR A 124 -13.17 -1.31 -7.84
C THR A 124 -12.33 -0.31 -8.63
N GLN A 125 -12.99 0.52 -9.44
CA GLN A 125 -12.40 1.64 -10.19
C GLN A 125 -12.80 3.01 -9.64
N SER A 126 -13.54 3.02 -8.54
CA SER A 126 -14.27 4.20 -8.06
C SER A 126 -13.54 4.97 -6.95
N VAL A 127 -12.36 4.51 -6.53
CA VAL A 127 -11.53 5.20 -5.53
C VAL A 127 -10.83 6.40 -6.16
N GLN A 128 -10.84 7.54 -5.49
CA GLN A 128 -10.09 8.74 -5.83
C GLN A 128 -8.78 8.78 -5.04
N LEU A 129 -7.68 9.02 -5.75
CA LEU A 129 -6.35 9.15 -5.21
C LEU A 129 -5.58 10.20 -6.02
N ASP A 130 -5.03 11.21 -5.34
CA ASP A 130 -4.34 12.36 -5.96
C ASP A 130 -5.18 13.06 -7.04
N GLY A 131 -6.48 13.20 -6.80
CA GLY A 131 -7.42 13.89 -7.68
C GLY A 131 -7.85 13.10 -8.91
N ARG A 132 -7.52 11.80 -9.02
CA ARG A 132 -7.98 10.93 -10.12
C ARG A 132 -8.59 9.63 -9.63
N ALA A 133 -9.45 9.05 -10.45
CA ALA A 133 -9.97 7.70 -10.22
C ALA A 133 -8.86 6.65 -10.43
N VAL A 134 -8.78 5.68 -9.53
CA VAL A 134 -7.80 4.59 -9.56
C VAL A 134 -8.48 3.24 -9.36
N ARG A 135 -7.86 2.20 -9.92
CA ARG A 135 -8.22 0.81 -9.58
C ARG A 135 -7.69 0.49 -8.20
N ALA A 136 -8.55 -0.03 -7.34
CA ALA A 136 -8.21 -0.42 -5.98
C ALA A 136 -8.58 -1.88 -5.72
N SER A 137 -7.70 -2.58 -5.02
CA SER A 137 -7.85 -3.97 -4.62
C SER A 137 -7.74 -4.04 -3.09
N PHE A 138 -8.74 -4.63 -2.46
CA PHE A 138 -8.89 -4.67 -1.01
C PHE A 138 -8.86 -6.12 -0.52
N MET A 139 -8.02 -6.37 0.47
CA MET A 139 -8.04 -7.58 1.27
C MET A 139 -8.60 -7.24 2.64
N LEU A 140 -9.75 -7.80 2.95
CA LEU A 140 -10.53 -7.54 4.15
C LEU A 140 -10.47 -8.76 5.06
N LYS A 141 -10.41 -8.51 6.36
CA LYS A 141 -10.50 -9.56 7.38
C LYS A 141 -11.35 -9.09 8.55
N GLY A 142 -12.42 -9.82 8.79
CA GLY A 142 -13.31 -9.62 9.94
C GLY A 142 -12.80 -10.29 11.23
N ARG A 143 -13.67 -10.30 12.24
CA ARG A 143 -13.44 -10.87 13.59
C ARG A 143 -13.16 -12.37 13.64
N GLY A 144 -13.27 -13.07 12.51
CA GLY A 144 -13.02 -14.51 12.43
C GLY A 144 -11.56 -14.89 12.65
N LEU A 145 -10.65 -13.92 12.55
CA LEU A 145 -9.23 -14.08 12.87
C LEU A 145 -8.94 -13.79 14.36
N GLY A 146 -7.74 -14.18 14.81
CA GLY A 146 -7.28 -13.89 16.17
C GLY A 146 -7.12 -12.40 16.46
N SER A 147 -6.78 -12.05 17.71
CA SER A 147 -6.69 -10.65 18.16
C SER A 147 -5.60 -9.81 17.48
N VAL A 148 -4.64 -10.43 16.80
CA VAL A 148 -3.64 -9.75 15.97
C VAL A 148 -3.52 -10.53 14.66
N MET A 149 -3.77 -9.87 13.54
CA MET A 149 -3.57 -10.47 12.22
C MET A 149 -2.08 -10.55 11.91
N LYS A 150 -1.63 -11.74 11.53
CA LYS A 150 -0.25 -12.07 11.17
C LYS A 150 -0.20 -12.63 9.74
N MET A 151 1.01 -12.77 9.19
CA MET A 151 1.22 -13.33 7.85
C MET A 151 0.54 -14.68 7.60
N LYS A 152 0.48 -15.56 8.61
CA LYS A 152 -0.19 -16.87 8.50
C LYS A 152 -1.71 -16.79 8.30
N ASP A 153 -2.30 -15.65 8.60
CA ASP A 153 -3.74 -15.41 8.48
C ASP A 153 -4.11 -14.87 7.07
N LEU A 154 -3.10 -14.56 6.24
CA LEU A 154 -3.21 -14.08 4.86
C LEU A 154 -3.04 -15.23 3.86
N GLY A 155 -3.89 -16.25 4.01
CA GLY A 155 -3.89 -17.46 3.20
C GLY A 155 -3.05 -18.61 3.79
N ALA A 156 -3.38 -19.85 3.41
CA ALA A 156 -2.73 -21.05 3.93
C ALA A 156 -1.20 -21.10 3.68
N ASN A 157 -0.73 -20.38 2.65
CA ASN A 157 0.69 -20.26 2.30
C ASN A 157 1.25 -18.85 2.57
N GLY A 158 0.47 -17.93 3.16
CA GLY A 158 0.86 -16.52 3.34
C GLY A 158 1.03 -15.75 2.02
N ASP A 159 0.47 -16.26 0.92
CA ASP A 159 0.67 -15.75 -0.44
C ASP A 159 -0.43 -14.78 -0.89
N GLN A 160 -1.43 -14.52 -0.04
CA GLN A 160 -2.60 -13.73 -0.45
C GLN A 160 -2.19 -12.31 -0.85
N VAL A 161 -1.23 -11.67 -0.16
CA VAL A 161 -0.73 -10.32 -0.52
C VAL A 161 -0.07 -10.35 -1.89
N MET A 162 0.79 -11.34 -2.14
CA MET A 162 1.47 -11.50 -3.44
C MET A 162 0.49 -11.79 -4.58
N ARG A 163 -0.62 -12.47 -4.29
CA ARG A 163 -1.71 -12.69 -5.24
C ARG A 163 -2.50 -11.40 -5.51
N MET A 164 -2.79 -10.63 -4.47
CA MET A 164 -3.50 -9.35 -4.55
C MET A 164 -2.71 -8.33 -5.36
N VAL A 165 -1.41 -8.12 -5.10
CA VAL A 165 -0.58 -7.11 -5.81
C VAL A 165 -0.36 -7.37 -7.30
N ARG A 166 -0.70 -8.58 -7.77
CA ARG A 166 -0.72 -8.93 -9.20
C ARG A 166 -1.99 -8.49 -9.91
N GLN A 167 -3.02 -8.07 -9.17
CA GLN A 167 -4.19 -7.44 -9.76
C GLN A 167 -3.77 -6.19 -10.55
N PRO A 168 -4.52 -5.83 -11.60
CA PRO A 168 -4.30 -4.59 -12.33
C PRO A 168 -4.84 -3.39 -11.53
N ALA A 169 -4.45 -3.26 -10.25
CA ALA A 169 -4.79 -2.15 -9.37
C ALA A 169 -3.59 -1.22 -9.15
N GLU A 170 -3.89 -0.02 -8.69
CA GLU A 170 -2.95 1.06 -8.39
C GLU A 170 -2.91 1.35 -6.88
N LEU A 171 -4.00 1.05 -6.18
CA LEU A 171 -4.08 1.06 -4.72
C LEU A 171 -4.35 -0.35 -4.20
N PHE A 172 -3.54 -0.78 -3.23
CA PHE A 172 -3.69 -2.07 -2.55
C PHE A 172 -3.93 -1.84 -1.05
N VAL A 173 -5.03 -2.36 -0.53
CA VAL A 173 -5.41 -2.17 0.87
C VAL A 173 -5.45 -3.51 1.59
N VAL A 174 -4.75 -3.62 2.71
CA VAL A 174 -4.87 -4.75 3.63
C VAL A 174 -5.54 -4.26 4.91
N GLN A 175 -6.66 -4.88 5.27
CA GLN A 175 -7.49 -4.45 6.39
C GLN A 175 -7.74 -5.59 7.37
N HIS A 176 -7.79 -5.25 8.66
CA HIS A 176 -8.28 -6.11 9.72
C HIS A 176 -9.03 -5.29 10.77
N VAL A 177 -10.08 -5.88 11.37
CA VAL A 177 -10.92 -5.21 12.38
C VAL A 177 -10.23 -5.06 13.76
N ASN A 178 -9.01 -5.57 13.88
CA ASN A 178 -8.19 -5.49 15.08
C ASN A 178 -6.75 -5.10 14.71
N ARG A 179 -5.81 -5.27 15.64
CA ARG A 179 -4.39 -5.02 15.42
C ARG A 179 -3.84 -5.85 14.26
N ILE A 180 -2.88 -5.27 13.56
CA ILE A 180 -2.13 -5.89 12.47
C ILE A 180 -0.66 -5.93 12.90
N ASP A 181 -0.03 -7.09 12.74
CA ASP A 181 1.39 -7.29 13.05
C ASP A 181 2.29 -6.54 12.06
N ALA A 182 3.43 -6.03 12.54
CA ALA A 182 4.39 -5.30 11.72
C ALA A 182 4.87 -6.09 10.48
N SER A 183 4.91 -7.43 10.57
CA SER A 183 5.27 -8.28 9.43
C SER A 183 4.34 -8.13 8.24
N VAL A 184 3.06 -7.81 8.45
CA VAL A 184 2.09 -7.56 7.37
C VAL A 184 2.39 -6.24 6.67
N TYR A 185 2.77 -5.21 7.42
CA TYR A 185 3.18 -3.92 6.87
C TYR A 185 4.41 -4.10 5.98
N SER A 186 5.48 -4.71 6.52
CA SER A 186 6.71 -4.95 5.76
C SER A 186 6.45 -5.78 4.50
N HIS A 187 5.60 -6.80 4.60
CA HIS A 187 5.33 -7.65 3.44
C HIS A 187 4.55 -6.92 2.33
N LEU A 188 3.55 -6.09 2.68
CA LEU A 188 2.87 -5.26 1.68
C LEU A 188 3.82 -4.21 1.09
N GLU A 189 4.64 -3.57 1.93
CA GLU A 189 5.63 -2.60 1.49
C GLU A 189 6.63 -3.20 0.48
N ASP A 190 7.23 -4.35 0.81
CA ASP A 190 8.14 -5.06 -0.08
C ASP A 190 7.48 -5.40 -1.43
N ALA A 191 6.22 -5.84 -1.39
CA ALA A 191 5.45 -6.16 -2.59
C ALA A 191 5.18 -4.91 -3.46
N ILE A 192 4.86 -3.77 -2.84
CA ILE A 192 4.68 -2.50 -3.55
C ILE A 192 6.00 -2.01 -4.15
N VAL A 193 7.11 -2.09 -3.40
CA VAL A 193 8.45 -1.74 -3.89
C VAL A 193 8.83 -2.58 -5.10
N ALA A 194 8.58 -3.90 -5.05
CA ALA A 194 8.83 -4.79 -6.17
C ALA A 194 8.02 -4.40 -7.42
N ARG A 195 6.72 -4.10 -7.27
CA ARG A 195 5.86 -3.66 -8.39
C ARG A 195 6.30 -2.31 -8.96
N ARG A 196 6.79 -1.40 -8.12
CA ARG A 196 7.38 -0.12 -8.58
C ARG A 196 8.69 -0.32 -9.32
N ALA A 197 9.54 -1.24 -8.89
CA ALA A 197 10.78 -1.59 -9.59
C ALA A 197 10.51 -2.17 -10.99
N GLU A 198 9.33 -2.80 -11.18
CA GLU A 198 8.83 -3.24 -12.48
C GLU A 198 8.22 -2.11 -13.33
N GLY A 199 8.22 -0.86 -12.85
CA GLY A 199 7.74 0.32 -13.55
C GLY A 199 6.26 0.66 -13.31
N HIS A 200 5.62 0.06 -12.32
CA HIS A 200 4.21 0.36 -12.01
C HIS A 200 4.07 1.47 -10.97
N GLU A 201 3.17 2.41 -11.22
CA GLU A 201 2.78 3.44 -10.25
C GLU A 201 1.72 2.89 -9.29
N VAL A 202 2.16 2.19 -8.25
CA VAL A 202 1.27 1.56 -7.25
C VAL A 202 1.56 2.03 -5.83
N VAL A 203 0.59 1.92 -4.93
CA VAL A 203 0.77 2.24 -3.50
C VAL A 203 -0.05 1.28 -2.64
N GLY A 204 0.43 1.04 -1.41
CA GLY A 204 -0.25 0.24 -0.41
C GLY A 204 -0.87 1.08 0.72
N SER A 205 -1.83 0.51 1.43
CA SER A 205 -2.31 1.03 2.71
C SER A 205 -2.72 -0.12 3.63
N VAL A 206 -2.51 0.04 4.94
CA VAL A 206 -2.83 -0.98 5.94
C VAL A 206 -3.76 -0.40 6.98
N TRP A 207 -4.92 -1.02 7.18
CA TRP A 207 -6.01 -0.50 8.01
C TRP A 207 -6.31 -1.45 9.16
N ASP A 208 -5.91 -1.07 10.38
CA ASP A 208 -6.25 -1.81 11.58
C ASP A 208 -7.65 -1.44 12.12
N GLY A 209 -8.03 -2.03 13.25
CA GLY A 209 -9.32 -1.75 13.89
C GLY A 209 -9.57 -0.26 14.18
N VAL A 210 -8.52 0.50 14.51
CA VAL A 210 -8.65 1.95 14.76
C VAL A 210 -8.96 2.68 13.46
N ALA A 211 -8.27 2.34 12.36
CA ALA A 211 -8.55 2.90 11.05
C ALA A 211 -10.00 2.60 10.59
N VAL A 212 -10.46 1.37 10.78
CA VAL A 212 -11.83 0.94 10.44
C VAL A 212 -12.88 1.65 11.30
N ALA A 213 -12.62 1.84 12.59
CA ALA A 213 -13.51 2.57 13.48
C ALA A 213 -13.60 4.05 13.09
N ARG A 214 -12.47 4.69 12.77
CA ARG A 214 -12.45 6.07 12.27
C ARG A 214 -13.23 6.19 10.96
N LEU A 215 -13.09 5.24 10.04
CA LEU A 215 -13.87 5.17 8.79
C LEU A 215 -15.37 5.14 9.07
N GLY A 216 -15.81 4.23 9.95
CA GLY A 216 -17.22 4.11 10.30
C GLY A 216 -17.79 5.37 10.94
N VAL A 217 -17.07 5.98 11.88
CA VAL A 217 -17.53 7.19 12.57
C VAL A 217 -17.53 8.40 11.62
N ALA A 218 -16.46 8.61 10.86
CA ALA A 218 -16.32 9.76 9.96
C ALA A 218 -17.43 9.83 8.91
N TYR A 219 -17.87 8.66 8.41
CA TYR A 219 -18.92 8.58 7.39
C TYR A 219 -20.32 8.32 7.96
N GLY A 220 -20.48 8.30 9.29
CA GLY A 220 -21.77 8.09 9.94
C GLY A 220 -22.34 6.68 9.77
N LEU A 221 -21.47 5.70 9.51
CA LEU A 221 -21.82 4.28 9.33
C LEU A 221 -21.73 3.49 10.64
N MET A 222 -21.06 4.05 11.65
CA MET A 222 -20.86 3.43 12.96
C MET A 222 -21.29 4.41 14.07
N ASP A 223 -21.88 3.88 15.13
CA ASP A 223 -22.14 4.65 16.33
C ASP A 223 -20.85 4.86 17.15
N PRO A 224 -20.44 6.11 17.42
CA PRO A 224 -19.16 6.40 18.07
C PRO A 224 -19.09 6.00 19.54
N LYS A 225 -20.20 5.58 20.17
CA LYS A 225 -20.22 5.15 21.58
C LYS A 225 -20.23 3.63 21.71
N SER A 226 -20.97 2.95 20.84
CA SER A 226 -21.18 1.50 20.92
C SER A 226 -20.35 0.71 19.92
N GLY A 227 -19.80 1.34 18.88
CA GLY A 227 -19.08 0.65 17.80
C GLY A 227 -20.00 -0.16 16.88
N GLN A 228 -21.32 -0.09 17.08
CA GLN A 228 -22.30 -0.79 16.26
C GLN A 228 -22.49 -0.10 14.92
N ILE A 229 -22.66 -0.90 13.87
CA ILE A 229 -23.00 -0.41 12.54
C ILE A 229 -24.43 0.13 12.52
N ARG A 230 -24.59 1.27 11.85
CA ARG A 230 -25.87 1.89 11.51
C ARG A 230 -26.37 1.26 10.22
N THR A 231 -27.14 0.18 10.32
CA THR A 231 -27.61 -0.58 9.16
C THR A 231 -28.41 0.29 8.19
N GLU A 232 -29.10 1.31 8.69
CA GLU A 232 -29.83 2.31 7.90
C GLU A 232 -28.92 3.20 7.03
N ALA A 233 -27.64 3.32 7.38
CA ALA A 233 -26.65 4.13 6.66
C ALA A 233 -25.92 3.32 5.58
N LEU A 234 -25.90 1.99 5.70
CA LEU A 234 -25.40 1.09 4.65
C LEU A 234 -26.43 1.01 3.54
N ARG A 235 -26.14 1.66 2.40
CA ARG A 235 -27.07 1.72 1.26
C ARG A 235 -27.46 0.31 0.84
N THR A 236 -28.73 -0.05 1.05
CA THR A 236 -29.33 -1.26 0.48
C THR A 236 -29.80 -0.92 -0.92
N LYS A 237 -29.12 -1.43 -1.93
CA LYS A 237 -29.71 -1.63 -3.26
C LYS A 237 -29.40 -3.04 -3.73
#